data_AF-A0A536HJ07-F1
#
_entry.id   AF-A0A536HJ07-F1
#
_cell.length_a   1.000
_cell.length_b   1.000
_cell.length_c   1.000
_cell.angle_alpha   90.00
_cell.angle_beta   90.00
_cell.angle_gamma   90.00
#
_symmetry.space_group_name_H-M   'P 1'
#
loop_
_entity.id
_entity.type
_entity.pdbx_description
1 polymer ?
#
loop_
_entity_poly.entity_id
_entity_poly.type
_entity_poly.pdbx_seq_one_letter_code
_entity_poly.pdbx_strand_id
1 'polypeptide(L)' 'MCLNIVCFALRGADAAQRDHFLEALKEDGRVLLTPTFFAGKPAMRAAFVNWSTSEQDIPLILNALEQCAR' A
#
# COMPACT_ATOMS: atom_id res chain seq x y z
N MET A 1 22.14 -3.21 6.64
CA MET A 1 20.88 -3.93 6.35
C MET A 1 19.84 -2.87 6.05
N CYS A 2 19.55 -2.61 4.77
CA CYS A 2 18.61 -1.55 4.40
C CYS A 2 17.18 -2.09 4.50
N LEU A 3 16.32 -1.42 5.25
CA LEU A 3 14.89 -1.73 5.33
C LEU A 3 14.21 -1.10 4.10
N ASN A 4 13.62 -1.92 3.24
CA ASN A 4 12.94 -1.49 2.01
C ASN A 4 11.41 -1.64 2.11
N ILE A 5 10.89 -1.74 3.33
CA ILE A 5 9.47 -1.91 3.60
C ILE A 5 8.97 -0.68 4.36
N VAL A 6 7.90 -0.08 3.84
CA VAL A 6 7.15 0.96 4.53
C VAL A 6 5.80 0.37 4.94
N CYS A 7 5.51 0.39 6.25
CA CYS A 7 4.23 -0.03 6.80
C CYS A 7 3.38 1.19 7.14
N PHE A 8 2.12 1.18 6.69
CA PHE A 8 1.16 2.25 6.95
C PHE A 8 -0.26 1.70 7.03
N ALA A 9 -1.19 2.49 7.56
CA ALA A 9 -2.58 2.09 7.75
C ALA A 9 -3.52 3.23 7.36
N LEU A 10 -4.71 2.87 6.90
CA LEU A 10 -5.80 3.82 6.71
C LEU A 10 -6.27 4.32 8.08
N ARG A 11 -6.50 5.62 8.20
CA ARG A 11 -6.87 6.24 9.47
C ARG A 11 -8.27 5.80 9.88
N GLY A 12 -8.38 5.11 11.01
CA GLY A 12 -9.66 4.68 11.57
C GLY A 12 -10.32 3.52 10.82
N ALA A 13 -9.62 2.90 9.88
CA ALA A 13 -10.14 1.77 9.13
C ALA A 13 -9.99 0.45 9.89
N ASP A 14 -10.98 -0.43 9.74
CA ASP A 14 -10.88 -1.82 10.16
C ASP A 14 -10.22 -2.70 9.07
N ALA A 15 -10.16 -4.01 9.33
CA ALA A 15 -9.56 -4.96 8.40
C ALA A 15 -10.35 -5.10 7.09
N ALA A 16 -11.68 -5.01 7.14
CA ALA A 16 -12.54 -5.13 5.97
C ALA A 16 -12.39 -3.91 5.04
N GLN A 17 -12.33 -2.71 5.62
CA GLN A 17 -12.08 -1.47 4.88
C GLN A 17 -10.68 -1.47 4.24
N ARG A 18 -9.66 -1.95 4.96
CA ARG A 18 -8.32 -2.16 4.39
C ARG A 18 -8.35 -3.14 3.21
N ASP A 19 -9.02 -4.27 3.38
CA ASP A 19 -9.05 -5.32 2.35
C ASP A 19 -9.83 -4.86 1.11
N HIS A 20 -10.91 -4.10 1.28
CA HIS A 20 -11.62 -3.47 0.17
C HIS A 20 -10.74 -2.47 -0.59
N PHE A 21 -10.00 -1.62 0.13
CA PHE A 21 -9.02 -0.71 -0.47
C PHE A 21 -7.92 -1.45 -1.24
N LEU A 22 -7.42 -2.57 -0.70
CA LEU A 22 -6.40 -3.39 -1.38
C LEU A 22 -6.93 -4.04 -2.66
N GLU A 23 -8.18 -4.51 -2.68
CA GLU A 23 -8.80 -5.02 -3.90
C GLU A 23 -9.00 -3.91 -4.93
N ALA A 24 -9.46 -2.71 -4.53
CA ALA A 24 -9.57 -1.57 -5.45
C ALA A 24 -8.21 -1.19 -6.07
N LEU A 25 -7.13 -1.22 -5.28
CA LEU A 25 -5.77 -0.96 -5.77
C LEU A 25 -5.28 -2.03 -6.75
N LYS A 26 -5.65 -3.29 -6.49
CA LYS A 26 -5.34 -4.43 -7.36
C LYS A 26 -6.14 -4.40 -8.66
N GLU A 27 -7.39 -3.95 -8.64
CA GLU A 27 -8.24 -3.73 -9.82
C GLU A 27 -7.70 -2.58 -10.69
N ASP A 28 -7.19 -1.52 -10.06
CA ASP A 28 -6.51 -0.42 -10.76
C ASP A 28 -5.22 -0.88 -11.47
N GLY A 29 -4.53 -1.88 -10.93
CA GLY A 29 -3.44 -2.61 -11.58
C GLY A 29 -2.11 -1.86 -11.65
N ARG A 30 -2.03 -0.60 -11.21
CA ARG A 30 -0.77 0.16 -11.16
C ARG A 30 0.12 -0.24 -9.98
N VAL A 31 -0.47 -0.65 -8.86
CA VAL A 31 0.24 -0.97 -7.61
C VAL A 31 -0.36 -2.22 -6.98
N LEU A 32 0.49 -3.09 -6.42
CA LEU A 32 0.06 -4.23 -5.63
C LEU A 32 0.69 -4.16 -4.23
N LEU A 33 -0.16 -4.08 -3.21
CA LEU A 33 0.24 -4.10 -1.81
C LEU A 33 -0.33 -5.33 -1.11
N THR A 34 0.28 -5.73 0.01
CA THR A 34 -0.21 -6.86 0.81
C THR A 34 -0.63 -6.41 2.21
N PRO A 35 -1.66 -7.03 2.79
CA PRO A 35 -2.13 -6.71 4.13
C PRO A 35 -1.13 -7.17 5.19
N THR A 36 -1.14 -6.50 6.33
CA THR A 36 -0.43 -6.90 7.54
C THR A 36 -1.17 -6.40 8.79
N PHE A 37 -0.70 -6.81 9.97
CA PHE A 37 -1.12 -6.24 11.24
C PHE A 37 0.10 -5.59 11.89
N PHE A 38 -0.03 -4.33 12.28
CA PHE A 38 1.04 -3.60 12.94
C PHE A 38 0.50 -2.86 14.16
N ALA A 39 1.13 -3.06 15.33
CA ALA A 39 0.71 -2.48 16.60
C ALA A 39 -0.79 -2.70 16.92
N GLY A 40 -1.32 -3.89 16.61
CA GLY A 40 -2.72 -4.24 16.82
C GLY A 40 -3.71 -3.59 15.84
N LYS A 41 -3.21 -2.94 14.78
CA LYS A 41 -4.05 -2.28 13.78
C LYS A 41 -3.93 -2.99 12.42
N PRO A 42 -5.03 -3.10 11.66
CA PRO A 42 -4.98 -3.46 10.26
C PRO A 42 -4.11 -2.47 9.49
N ALA A 43 -3.08 -2.97 8.83
CA ALA A 43 -2.10 -2.16 8.11
C ALA A 43 -1.76 -2.81 6.76
N MET A 44 -0.97 -2.12 5.96
CA MET A 44 -0.47 -2.57 4.67
C MET A 44 1.03 -2.34 4.61
N ARG A 45 1.71 -3.12 3.78
CA ARG A 45 3.15 -2.98 3.54
C ARG A 45 3.44 -2.72 2.07
N ALA A 46 4.19 -1.65 1.82
CA ALA A 46 4.83 -1.39 0.54
C ALA A 46 6.26 -1.93 0.60
N ALA A 47 6.53 -3.00 -0.14
CA ALA A 47 7.84 -3.64 -0.22
C ALA A 47 8.52 -3.28 -1.53
N PHE A 48 9.54 -2.42 -1.47
CA PHE A 48 10.32 -1.99 -2.62
C PHE A 48 11.43 -3.02 -2.90
N VAL A 49 11.03 -4.14 -3.51
CA VAL A 49 11.93 -5.27 -3.86
C VAL A 49 12.26 -5.34 -5.34
N ASN A 50 11.49 -4.65 -6.18
CA ASN A 50 11.73 -4.61 -7.61
C ASN A 50 12.89 -3.66 -7.90
N TRP A 51 13.96 -4.19 -8.51
CA TRP A 51 15.16 -3.44 -8.87
C TRP A 51 14.90 -2.36 -9.92
N SER A 52 13.82 -2.48 -10.70
CA SER A 52 13.40 -1.49 -11.69
C SER A 52 12.57 -0.35 -11.08
N THR A 53 12.15 -0.45 -9.82
CA THR A 53 11.42 0.64 -9.15
C THR A 53 12.39 1.72 -8.74
N SER A 54 12.08 2.96 -9.13
CA SER A 54 12.88 4.15 -8.91
C SER A 54 12.07 5.25 -8.21
N GLU A 55 12.73 6.35 -7.85
CA GLU A 55 12.06 7.52 -7.27
C GLU A 55 10.99 8.12 -8.21
N GLN A 56 11.12 7.91 -9.53
CA GLN A 56 10.19 8.42 -10.53
C GLN A 56 8.83 7.70 -10.49
N ASP A 57 8.78 6.51 -9.90
CA ASP A 57 7.54 5.71 -9.76
C ASP A 57 6.74 6.13 -8.52
N ILE A 58 7.36 6.84 -7.57
CA ILE A 58 6.71 7.24 -6.30
C ILE A 58 5.47 8.12 -6.53
N PRO A 59 5.47 9.15 -7.41
CA PRO A 59 4.28 9.93 -7.68
C PRO A 59 3.11 9.10 -8.24
N LEU A 60 3.41 8.10 -9.07
CA LEU A 60 2.40 7.17 -9.60
C LEU A 60 1.81 6.31 -8.48
N ILE A 61 2.66 5.80 -7.58
CA ILE A 61 2.22 5.02 -6.42
C ILE A 61 1.32 5.87 -5.52
N LEU A 62 1.73 7.09 -5.17
CA LEU A 62 0.94 7.99 -4.33
C LEU A 62 -0.39 8.34 -5.00
N ASN A 63 -0.41 8.62 -6.30
CA ASN A 63 -1.62 8.92 -7.03
C ASN A 63 -2.61 7.75 -7.05
N ALA A 64 -2.13 6.52 -7.26
CA ALA A 64 -2.97 5.32 -7.20
C ALA A 64 -3.58 5.14 -5.79
N LEU A 65 -2.76 5.32 -4.74
CA LEU A 65 -3.24 5.25 -3.36
C LEU A 65 -4.31 6.31 -3.04
N GLU A 66 -4.12 7.56 -3.49
CA GLU A 66 -5.08 8.64 -3.27
C GLU A 66 -6.40 8.43 -4.02
N GLN A 67 -6.35 7.85 -5.23
CA GLN A 67 -7.54 7.58 -6.03
C GLN A 67 -8.36 6.42 -5.47
N CYS A 68 -7.72 5.34 -5.03
CA CYS A 68 -8.40 4.18 -4.44
C CYS A 68 -8.88 4.43 -3.00
N ALA A 69 -8.39 5.49 -2.34
CA ALA A 69 -8.77 5.83 -0.96
C ALA A 69 -10.04 6.70 -0.87
N ARG A 70 -10.58 7.17 -2.00
CA ARG A 70 -11.81 7.95 -2.09
C ARG A 70 -13.04 7.05 -2.13
#